data_AF-A0AAW1U2W0-F1
#
_entry.id   AF-A0AAW1U2W0-F1
#
_cell.length_a   1.000
_cell.length_b   1.000
_cell.length_c   1.000
_cell.angle_alpha   90.00
_cell.angle_beta   90.00
_cell.angle_gamma   90.00
#
_symmetry.space_group_name_H-M   'P 1'
#
loop_
_entity.id
_entity.type
_entity.pdbx_description
1 polymer ?
#
loop_
_entity_poly.entity_id
_entity_poly.type
_entity_poly.pdbx_seq_one_letter_code
_entity_poly.pdbx_strand_id
1 'polypeptide(L)'
;MPNYATRAQEEQSQLKREHREKCREHDQLKRLCAKLKRDLEVTKSELDERDQLIKEHGLVIVSEEVLEESNGDISVNSVGTCKKSLVKIENAQLLENAGDGTLDVRLSTFMKEKRDLEDEISHLKLELEEERSKRRKSHSVNSTNGPISDFDVDGDVQRDGGNALADYKFRAQKAEQDVATLQATVARLESQVVRYKAASEASEKLEETLKAEKRKLQREARDAINRAEELETSNLHLLKRLDKLKNAKSTLLKEL
;
A
#
# COMPACT_ATOMS: atom_id res chain seq x y z
N MET A 1 18.99 71.80 4.99
CA MET A 1 17.95 70.78 4.74
C MET A 1 17.98 70.30 3.29
N PRO A 2 18.93 69.43 2.87
CA PRO A 2 19.00 68.95 1.47
C PRO A 2 18.91 67.41 1.30
N ASN A 3 18.49 66.63 2.30
CA ASN A 3 18.75 65.17 2.32
C ASN A 3 17.55 64.24 2.05
N TYR A 4 16.30 64.71 2.08
CA TYR A 4 15.13 63.82 1.92
C TYR A 4 14.80 63.51 0.45
N ALA A 5 14.93 64.50 -0.44
CA ALA A 5 14.65 64.32 -1.86
C ALA A 5 15.65 63.37 -2.53
N THR A 6 16.94 63.51 -2.19
CA THR A 6 18.01 62.64 -2.69
C THR A 6 17.83 61.20 -2.21
N ARG A 7 17.48 61.00 -0.92
CA ARG A 7 17.21 59.68 -0.35
C ARG A 7 16.03 58.98 -1.02
N ALA A 8 14.93 59.69 -1.28
CA ALA A 8 13.78 59.14 -1.98
C ALA A 8 14.11 58.77 -3.44
N GLN A 9 14.96 59.56 -4.11
CA GLN A 9 15.41 59.29 -5.47
C GLN A 9 16.36 58.07 -5.56
N GLU A 10 17.24 57.90 -4.56
CA GLU A 10 18.11 56.73 -4.42
C GLU A 10 17.29 55.46 -4.16
N GLU A 11 16.32 55.51 -3.25
CA GLU A 11 15.41 54.40 -2.95
C GLU A 11 14.57 54.01 -4.18
N GLN A 12 14.04 54.99 -4.92
CA GLN A 12 13.34 54.72 -6.19
C GLN A 12 14.24 54.05 -7.23
N SER A 13 15.52 54.42 -7.27
CA SER A 13 16.50 53.82 -8.20
C SER A 13 16.87 52.39 -7.80
N GLN A 14 16.98 52.11 -6.50
CA GLN A 14 17.18 50.77 -5.95
C GLN A 14 15.98 49.86 -6.23
N LEU A 15 14.76 50.31 -5.93
CA LEU A 15 13.54 49.55 -6.21
C LEU A 15 13.38 49.22 -7.71
N LYS A 16 13.75 50.14 -8.60
CA LYS A 16 13.75 49.87 -10.06
C LYS A 16 14.77 48.79 -10.45
N ARG A 17 15.93 48.75 -9.79
CA ARG A 17 16.95 47.71 -10.03
C ARG A 17 16.46 46.36 -9.54
N GLU A 18 15.94 46.30 -8.31
CA GLU A 18 15.37 45.08 -7.71
C GLU A 18 14.21 44.53 -8.54
N HIS A 19 13.29 45.39 -9.00
CA HIS A 19 12.20 44.99 -9.87
C HIS A 19 12.72 44.35 -11.17
N ARG A 20 13.73 44.93 -11.81
CA ARG A 20 14.35 44.35 -13.02
C ARG A 20 15.00 43.00 -12.75
N GLU A 21 15.64 42.85 -11.60
CA GLU A 21 16.23 41.59 -11.16
C GLU A 21 15.17 40.52 -10.91
N LYS A 22 14.09 40.87 -10.20
CA LYS A 22 12.93 39.98 -9.99
C LYS A 22 12.24 39.58 -11.28
N CYS A 23 12.12 40.47 -12.26
CA CYS A 23 11.61 40.10 -13.59
C CYS A 23 12.52 39.07 -14.27
N ARG A 24 13.85 39.23 -14.19
CA ARG A 24 14.80 38.26 -14.78
C ARG A 24 14.72 36.90 -14.08
N GLU A 25 14.65 36.88 -12.74
CA GLU A 25 14.45 35.66 -11.96
C GLU A 25 13.14 34.98 -12.33
N HIS A 26 12.05 35.74 -12.46
CA HIS A 26 10.74 35.22 -12.88
C HIS A 26 10.81 34.56 -14.26
N ASP A 27 11.45 35.21 -15.24
CA ASP A 27 11.61 34.67 -16.59
C ASP A 27 12.52 33.43 -16.64
N GLN A 28 13.51 33.34 -15.75
CA GLN A 28 14.35 32.15 -15.58
C GLN A 28 13.54 31.00 -14.98
N LEU A 29 12.81 31.24 -13.89
CA LEU A 29 11.95 30.24 -13.24
C LEU A 29 10.85 29.76 -14.19
N LYS A 30 10.23 30.65 -14.97
CA LYS A 30 9.22 30.28 -15.96
C LYS A 30 9.78 29.32 -17.01
N ARG A 31 11.01 29.57 -17.51
CA ARG A 31 11.70 28.66 -18.44
C ARG A 31 12.04 27.32 -17.80
N LEU A 32 12.50 27.34 -16.55
CA LEU A 32 12.81 26.12 -15.80
C LEU A 32 11.55 25.28 -15.53
N CYS A 33 10.45 25.90 -15.11
CA CYS A 33 9.16 25.23 -14.95
C CYS A 33 8.67 24.63 -16.27
N ALA A 34 8.81 25.34 -17.39
CA ALA A 34 8.44 24.80 -18.70
C ALA A 34 9.31 23.60 -19.11
N LYS A 35 10.61 23.61 -18.77
CA LYS A 35 11.50 22.48 -18.98
C LYS A 35 11.09 21.28 -18.12
N LEU A 36 10.94 21.49 -16.81
CA LEU A 36 10.55 20.42 -15.87
C LEU A 36 9.20 19.79 -16.25
N LYS A 37 8.24 20.58 -16.73
CA LYS A 37 6.96 20.03 -17.24
C LYS A 37 7.15 19.10 -18.43
N ARG A 38 8.02 19.47 -19.38
CA ARG A 38 8.34 18.60 -20.53
C ARG A 38 9.09 17.35 -20.09
N ASP A 39 10.08 17.49 -19.22
CA ASP A 39 10.87 16.35 -18.72
C ASP A 39 9.97 15.38 -17.93
N LEU A 40 9.00 15.89 -17.18
CA LEU A 40 7.98 15.09 -16.48
C LEU A 40 7.04 14.37 -17.46
N GLU A 41 6.65 15.02 -18.56
CA GLU A 41 5.81 14.39 -19.59
C GLU A 41 6.55 13.23 -20.28
N VAL A 42 7.81 13.45 -20.65
CA VAL A 42 8.66 12.42 -21.27
C VAL A 42 8.85 11.24 -20.33
N THR A 43 9.21 11.48 -19.08
CA THR A 43 9.43 10.39 -18.11
C THR A 43 8.15 9.61 -17.80
N LYS A 44 6.98 10.24 -17.82
CA LYS A 44 5.69 9.53 -17.74
C LYS A 44 5.46 8.64 -18.95
N SER A 45 5.68 9.16 -20.16
CA SER A 45 5.55 8.37 -21.40
C SER A 45 6.49 7.15 -21.41
N GLU A 46 7.73 7.31 -20.95
CA GLU A 46 8.70 6.21 -20.84
C GLU A 46 8.30 5.16 -19.79
N LEU A 47 7.65 5.58 -18.69
CA LEU A 47 7.09 4.67 -17.70
C LEU A 47 5.90 3.89 -18.26
N ASP A 48 4.99 4.56 -18.96
CA ASP A 48 3.83 3.92 -19.58
C ASP A 48 4.26 2.88 -20.63
N GLU A 49 5.28 3.21 -21.44
CA GLU A 49 5.87 2.26 -22.40
C GLU A 49 6.50 1.05 -21.70
N ARG A 50 7.23 1.26 -20.60
CA ARG A 50 7.76 0.15 -19.78
C ARG A 50 6.66 -0.74 -19.22
N ASP A 51 5.60 -0.16 -18.68
CA ASP A 51 4.49 -0.92 -18.11
C ASP A 51 3.72 -1.69 -19.19
N GLN A 52 3.59 -1.11 -20.38
CA GLN A 52 3.04 -1.80 -21.55
C GLN A 52 3.90 -3.00 -21.95
N LEU A 53 5.23 -2.83 -22.07
CA LEU A 53 6.15 -3.93 -22.41
C LEU A 53 6.12 -5.03 -21.35
N ILE A 54 6.08 -4.69 -20.07
CA ILE A 54 5.92 -5.66 -18.97
C ILE A 54 4.65 -6.50 -19.19
N LYS A 55 3.54 -5.85 -19.50
CA LYS A 55 2.25 -6.51 -19.74
C LYS A 55 2.26 -7.37 -21.01
N GLU A 56 2.79 -6.85 -22.11
CA GLU A 56 2.89 -7.55 -23.40
C GLU A 56 3.74 -8.82 -23.29
N HIS A 57 4.79 -8.79 -22.49
CA HIS A 57 5.63 -9.96 -22.20
C HIS A 57 5.06 -10.89 -21.12
N GLY A 58 3.85 -10.61 -20.61
CA GLY A 58 3.21 -11.45 -19.60
C GLY A 58 3.97 -11.49 -18.27
N LEU A 59 4.60 -10.38 -17.90
CA LEU A 59 5.34 -10.22 -16.66
C LEU A 59 4.49 -9.46 -15.63
N VAL A 60 4.75 -9.72 -14.36
CA VAL A 60 4.13 -9.05 -13.22
C VAL A 60 5.18 -8.70 -12.18
N ILE A 61 5.00 -7.56 -11.52
CA ILE A 61 5.85 -7.12 -10.42
C ILE A 61 5.35 -7.76 -9.13
N VAL A 62 6.19 -8.54 -8.50
CA VAL A 62 5.94 -9.15 -7.19
C VAL A 62 6.73 -8.37 -6.16
N SER A 63 6.00 -7.78 -5.20
CA SER A 63 6.56 -7.03 -4.08
C SER A 63 6.87 -7.97 -2.91
N GLU A 64 8.04 -7.82 -2.33
CA GLU A 64 8.47 -8.52 -1.12
C GLU A 64 8.19 -7.61 0.08
N GLU A 65 7.19 -7.97 0.89
CA GLU A 65 6.99 -7.32 2.19
C GLU A 65 8.12 -7.75 3.13
N VAL A 66 9.23 -7.01 3.09
CA VAL A 66 10.24 -7.09 4.13
C VAL A 66 9.68 -6.31 5.32
N LEU A 67 9.10 -7.04 6.28
CA LEU A 67 8.80 -6.51 7.61
C LEU A 67 10.14 -6.25 8.32
N GLU A 68 10.86 -5.22 7.92
CA GLU A 68 11.90 -4.68 8.79
C GLU A 68 11.20 -3.96 9.93
N GLU A 69 11.35 -4.48 11.15
CA GLU A 69 11.15 -3.74 12.39
C GLU A 69 12.16 -2.60 12.44
N SER A 70 11.92 -1.56 11.64
CA SER A 70 12.71 -0.33 11.67
C SER A 70 12.19 0.52 12.82
N ASN A 71 12.93 0.45 13.93
CA ASN A 71 12.75 1.33 15.08
C ASN A 71 12.60 2.79 14.63
N GLY A 72 11.54 3.42 15.13
CA GLY A 72 11.07 4.75 14.76
C GLY A 72 12.15 5.78 14.47
N ASP A 73 12.29 6.11 13.18
CA ASP A 73 12.61 7.45 12.73
C ASP A 73 11.92 7.69 11.38
N ILE A 74 10.80 8.41 11.41
CA ILE A 74 10.03 8.74 10.21
C ILE A 74 10.74 9.91 9.52
N SER A 75 11.79 9.59 8.79
CA SER A 75 12.29 10.42 7.71
C SER A 75 11.35 10.24 6.51
N VAL A 76 10.68 11.32 6.10
CA VAL A 76 9.68 11.39 5.03
C VAL A 76 10.27 11.10 3.62
N ASN A 77 11.50 10.60 3.54
CA ASN A 77 12.16 10.19 2.29
C ASN A 77 12.56 8.71 2.25
N SER A 78 12.23 7.90 3.25
CA SER A 78 12.43 6.45 3.17
C SER A 78 11.21 5.80 2.50
N VAL A 79 11.18 5.81 1.17
CA VAL A 79 10.38 4.82 0.44
C VAL A 79 10.93 3.47 0.89
N GLY A 80 10.23 2.80 1.81
CA GLY A 80 10.61 1.48 2.29
C GLY A 80 11.03 0.64 1.11
N THR A 81 12.28 0.17 1.13
CA THR A 81 12.89 -0.63 0.06
C THR A 81 12.28 -2.02 0.06
N CYS A 82 10.98 -2.08 -0.26
CA CYS A 82 10.29 -3.28 -0.66
C CYS A 82 11.01 -3.78 -1.91
N LYS A 83 11.68 -4.93 -1.79
CA LYS A 83 12.34 -5.56 -2.94
C LYS A 83 11.24 -5.96 -3.92
N LYS A 84 11.40 -5.56 -5.18
CA LYS A 84 10.44 -5.86 -6.24
C LYS A 84 11.13 -6.76 -7.25
N SER A 85 10.49 -7.87 -7.58
CA SER A 85 10.97 -8.80 -8.60
C SER A 85 9.99 -8.83 -9.76
N LEU A 86 10.52 -8.92 -10.98
CA LEU A 86 9.72 -9.05 -12.19
C LEU A 86 9.68 -10.53 -12.59
N VAL A 87 8.50 -11.12 -12.66
CA VAL A 87 8.31 -12.56 -12.87
C VAL A 87 7.21 -12.81 -13.89
N LYS A 88 7.23 -13.96 -14.58
CA LYS A 88 6.09 -14.36 -15.42
C LYS A 88 4.83 -14.51 -14.58
N ILE A 89 3.68 -14.16 -15.15
CA ILE A 89 2.37 -14.28 -14.50
C ILE A 89 2.14 -15.72 -13.99
N GLU A 90 2.46 -16.73 -14.81
CA GLU A 90 2.32 -18.15 -14.45
C GLU A 90 3.15 -18.51 -13.20
N ASN A 91 4.39 -18.03 -13.12
CA ASN A 91 5.26 -18.29 -11.97
C ASN A 91 4.75 -17.58 -10.71
N ALA A 92 4.21 -16.37 -10.84
CA ALA A 92 3.63 -15.64 -9.72
C ALA A 92 2.40 -16.37 -9.15
N GLN A 93 1.54 -16.93 -10.02
CA GLN A 93 0.38 -17.74 -9.62
C GLN A 93 0.78 -19.05 -8.94
N LEU A 94 1.81 -19.75 -9.45
CA LEU A 94 2.33 -20.96 -8.81
C LEU A 94 2.83 -20.69 -7.39
N LEU A 95 3.47 -19.53 -7.20
CA LEU A 95 4.02 -19.12 -5.91
C LEU A 95 2.99 -18.49 -4.96
N GLU A 96 1.75 -18.25 -5.41
CA GLU A 96 0.66 -17.78 -4.55
C GLU A 96 0.24 -18.87 -3.56
N ASN A 97 0.31 -20.14 -3.98
CA ASN A 97 -0.04 -21.29 -3.14
C ASN A 97 1.07 -21.68 -2.15
N ALA A 98 2.30 -21.21 -2.35
CA ALA A 98 3.47 -21.56 -1.54
C ALA A 98 3.56 -20.78 -0.20
N GLY A 99 2.49 -20.06 0.16
CA GLY A 99 2.37 -19.28 1.40
C GLY A 99 2.94 -17.87 1.31
N ASP A 100 2.90 -17.14 2.43
CA ASP A 100 3.41 -15.77 2.53
C ASP A 100 4.93 -15.74 2.80
N GLY A 101 5.59 -14.68 2.32
CA GLY A 101 6.99 -14.43 2.60
C GLY A 101 7.78 -13.99 1.37
N THR A 102 9.10 -13.96 1.52
CA THR A 102 10.00 -13.54 0.44
C THR A 102 9.91 -14.47 -0.75
N LEU A 103 10.29 -13.98 -1.93
CA LEU A 103 10.29 -14.82 -3.13
C LEU A 103 11.15 -16.08 -2.93
N ASP A 104 12.29 -15.93 -2.24
CA ASP A 104 13.20 -17.03 -1.90
C ASP A 104 12.56 -18.05 -0.94
N VAL A 105 11.80 -17.58 0.07
CA VAL A 105 11.07 -18.45 0.99
C VAL A 105 10.01 -19.25 0.24
N ARG A 106 9.21 -18.60 -0.61
CA ARG A 106 8.16 -19.27 -1.40
C ARG A 106 8.73 -20.29 -2.38
N LEU A 107 9.85 -19.96 -3.04
CA LEU A 107 10.58 -20.90 -3.89
C LEU A 107 11.12 -22.11 -3.10
N SER A 108 11.64 -21.89 -1.89
CA SER A 108 12.12 -22.96 -1.02
C SER A 108 10.99 -23.91 -0.60
N THR A 109 9.83 -23.36 -0.22
CA THR A 109 8.62 -24.14 0.11
C THR A 109 8.17 -24.96 -1.08
N PHE A 110 8.04 -24.35 -2.25
CA PHE A 110 7.66 -25.06 -3.48
C PHE A 110 8.63 -26.19 -3.83
N MET A 111 9.95 -25.98 -3.67
CA MET A 111 10.94 -27.04 -3.87
C MET A 111 10.83 -28.16 -2.84
N LYS A 112 10.40 -27.87 -1.61
CA LYS A 112 10.18 -28.88 -0.58
C LYS A 112 8.97 -29.75 -0.94
N GLU A 113 7.83 -29.14 -1.27
CA GLU A 113 6.62 -29.85 -1.70
C GLU A 113 6.89 -30.73 -2.92
N LYS A 114 7.66 -30.24 -3.88
CA LYS A 114 8.10 -31.04 -5.03
C LYS A 114 8.87 -32.29 -4.59
N ARG A 115 9.80 -32.17 -3.64
CA ARG A 115 10.57 -33.32 -3.13
C ARG A 115 9.68 -34.31 -2.39
N ASP A 116 8.78 -33.82 -1.54
CA ASP A 116 7.84 -34.66 -0.79
C ASP A 116 6.93 -35.47 -1.74
N LEU A 117 6.46 -34.85 -2.83
CA LEU A 117 5.70 -35.54 -3.88
C LEU A 117 6.54 -36.55 -4.68
N GLU A 118 7.80 -36.24 -4.98
CA GLU A 118 8.73 -37.17 -5.64
C GLU A 118 8.98 -38.42 -4.76
N ASP A 119 9.10 -38.24 -3.45
CA ASP A 119 9.23 -39.33 -2.47
C ASP A 119 7.95 -40.17 -2.37
N GLU A 120 6.78 -39.54 -2.31
CA GLU A 120 5.48 -40.23 -2.31
C GLU A 120 5.27 -41.05 -3.59
N ILE A 121 5.58 -40.48 -4.76
CA ILE A 121 5.55 -41.21 -6.05
C ILE A 121 6.49 -42.42 -6.02
N SER A 122 7.67 -42.27 -5.41
CA SER A 122 8.65 -43.36 -5.30
C SER A 122 8.16 -44.47 -4.37
N HIS A 123 7.54 -44.11 -3.23
CA HIS A 123 6.92 -45.05 -2.31
C HIS A 123 5.76 -45.80 -2.97
N LEU A 124 4.82 -45.10 -3.61
CA LEU A 124 3.69 -45.70 -4.31
C LEU A 124 4.13 -46.63 -5.44
N LYS A 125 5.21 -46.29 -6.16
CA LYS A 125 5.80 -47.19 -7.17
C LYS A 125 6.36 -48.48 -6.55
N LEU A 126 7.00 -48.40 -5.39
CA LEU A 126 7.52 -49.56 -4.68
C LEU A 126 6.38 -50.46 -4.21
N GLU A 127 5.34 -49.88 -3.61
CA GLU A 127 4.14 -50.60 -3.15
C GLU A 127 3.40 -51.28 -4.32
N LEU A 128 3.27 -50.58 -5.46
CA LEU A 128 2.69 -51.15 -6.68
C LEU A 128 3.50 -52.34 -7.20
N GLU A 129 4.84 -52.25 -7.19
CA GLU A 129 5.71 -53.35 -7.64
C GLU A 129 5.66 -54.54 -6.66
N GLU A 130 5.54 -54.28 -5.35
CA GLU A 130 5.36 -55.31 -4.33
C GLU A 130 4.03 -56.05 -4.53
N GLU A 131 2.93 -55.33 -4.76
CA GLU A 131 1.61 -55.93 -5.03
C GLU A 131 1.58 -56.72 -6.34
N ARG A 132 2.24 -56.23 -7.40
CA ARG A 132 2.43 -56.99 -8.64
C ARG A 132 3.24 -58.26 -8.40
N SER A 133 4.27 -58.20 -7.56
CA SER A 133 5.11 -59.33 -7.19
C SER A 133 4.35 -60.36 -6.33
N LYS A 134 3.53 -59.91 -5.38
CA LYS A 134 2.63 -60.75 -4.57
C LYS A 134 1.60 -61.46 -5.43
N ARG A 135 0.98 -60.77 -6.42
CA ARG A 135 0.06 -61.42 -7.38
C ARG A 135 0.74 -62.48 -8.24
N ARG A 136 1.99 -62.26 -8.68
CA ARG A 136 2.78 -63.26 -9.40
C ARG A 136 3.14 -64.47 -8.54
N LYS A 137 3.47 -64.29 -7.25
CA LYS A 137 3.70 -65.38 -6.29
C LYS A 137 2.41 -66.11 -5.91
N SER A 138 1.28 -65.41 -5.75
CA SER A 138 -0.03 -66.01 -5.47
C SER A 138 -0.52 -66.88 -6.63
N HIS A 139 -0.29 -66.49 -7.89
CA HIS A 139 -0.52 -67.38 -9.04
C HIS A 139 0.42 -68.59 -9.12
N SER A 140 1.53 -68.61 -8.37
CA SER A 140 2.44 -69.76 -8.28
C SER A 140 2.13 -70.71 -7.12
N VAL A 141 1.29 -70.32 -6.14
CA VAL A 141 1.02 -71.10 -4.91
C VAL A 141 -0.42 -71.64 -4.84
N ASN A 142 -1.31 -71.26 -5.78
CA ASN A 142 -2.68 -71.80 -5.84
C ASN A 142 -2.80 -73.25 -6.37
N SER A 143 -1.73 -74.04 -6.27
CA SER A 143 -1.74 -75.49 -6.47
C SER A 143 -1.24 -76.19 -5.22
N THR A 144 -1.96 -76.11 -4.10
CA THR A 144 -1.99 -77.18 -3.07
C THR A 144 -3.00 -76.86 -1.98
N ASN A 145 -3.99 -77.74 -1.83
CA ASN A 145 -4.97 -77.82 -0.75
C ASN A 145 -4.32 -77.89 0.65
N GLY A 146 -4.98 -77.29 1.65
CA GLY A 146 -4.87 -77.69 3.05
C GLY A 146 -5.65 -76.75 3.99
N PRO A 147 -6.67 -77.23 4.74
CA PRO A 147 -7.40 -76.39 5.69
C PRO A 147 -6.60 -76.32 6.99
N ILE A 148 -6.21 -75.12 7.42
CA ILE A 148 -5.54 -74.89 8.70
C ILE A 148 -6.29 -73.82 9.47
N SER A 149 -6.94 -74.28 10.55
CA SER A 149 -7.24 -73.60 11.82
C SER A 149 -7.79 -72.17 11.78
N ASP A 150 -9.11 -72.08 11.94
CA ASP A 150 -9.92 -70.85 12.02
C ASP A 150 -9.98 -70.23 13.43
N PHE A 151 -9.08 -70.61 14.35
CA PHE A 151 -9.25 -70.28 15.79
C PHE A 151 -8.33 -69.17 16.35
N ASP A 152 -7.31 -68.73 15.60
CA ASP A 152 -6.38 -67.67 16.06
C ASP A 152 -6.44 -66.38 15.22
N VAL A 153 -7.10 -66.40 14.05
CA VAL A 153 -7.18 -65.22 13.15
C VAL A 153 -8.25 -64.22 13.61
N ASP A 154 -9.28 -64.67 14.32
CA ASP A 154 -10.40 -63.81 14.73
C ASP A 154 -10.04 -62.85 15.89
N GLY A 155 -9.07 -63.23 16.74
CA GLY A 155 -8.61 -62.40 17.86
C GLY A 155 -7.75 -61.20 17.44
N ASP A 156 -6.85 -61.39 16.47
CA ASP A 156 -5.98 -60.33 15.96
C ASP A 156 -6.74 -59.38 15.02
N VAL A 157 -7.65 -59.90 14.18
CA VAL A 157 -8.50 -59.05 13.33
C VAL A 157 -9.50 -58.21 14.15
N GLN A 158 -10.03 -58.75 15.26
CA GLN A 158 -10.89 -57.97 16.17
C GLN A 158 -10.11 -56.97 17.04
N ARG A 159 -8.87 -57.29 17.43
CA ARG A 159 -8.00 -56.34 18.14
C ARG A 159 -7.54 -55.19 17.23
N ASP A 160 -7.13 -55.49 16.00
CA ASP A 160 -6.67 -54.48 15.05
C ASP A 160 -7.83 -53.57 14.60
N GLY A 161 -9.03 -54.11 14.42
CA GLY A 161 -10.24 -53.33 14.19
C GLY A 161 -10.61 -52.42 15.38
N GLY A 162 -10.44 -52.91 16.61
CA GLY A 162 -10.66 -52.13 17.84
C GLY A 162 -9.68 -50.97 17.99
N ASN A 163 -8.40 -51.20 17.69
CA ASN A 163 -7.35 -50.17 17.70
C ASN A 163 -7.59 -49.10 16.63
N ALA A 164 -7.91 -49.50 15.39
CA ALA A 164 -8.26 -48.57 14.32
C ALA A 164 -9.49 -47.72 14.69
N LEU A 165 -10.53 -48.34 15.27
CA LEU A 165 -11.73 -47.62 15.70
C LEU A 165 -11.43 -46.61 16.83
N ALA A 166 -10.55 -46.94 17.77
CA ALA A 166 -10.12 -46.03 18.83
C ALA A 166 -9.35 -44.83 18.25
N ASP A 167 -8.44 -45.07 17.28
CA ASP A 167 -7.71 -44.02 16.57
C ASP A 167 -8.63 -43.08 15.79
N TYR A 168 -9.62 -43.63 15.07
CA TYR A 168 -10.61 -42.81 14.36
C TYR A 168 -11.47 -41.97 15.31
N LYS A 169 -11.87 -42.52 16.46
CA LYS A 169 -12.60 -41.75 17.49
C LYS A 169 -11.74 -40.63 18.08
N PHE A 170 -10.47 -40.89 18.37
CA PHE A 170 -9.56 -39.87 18.87
C PHE A 170 -9.34 -38.75 17.85
N ARG A 171 -9.15 -39.11 16.56
CA ARG A 171 -9.04 -38.13 15.46
C ARG A 171 -10.32 -37.32 15.29
N ALA A 172 -11.49 -37.95 15.38
CA ALA A 172 -12.77 -37.26 15.32
C ALA A 172 -12.94 -36.26 16.48
N GLN A 173 -12.63 -36.67 17.71
CA GLN A 173 -12.70 -35.80 18.89
C GLN A 173 -11.72 -34.63 18.80
N LYS A 174 -10.51 -34.86 18.27
CA LYS A 174 -9.54 -33.80 18.03
C LYS A 174 -10.04 -32.82 16.96
N ALA A 175 -10.59 -33.32 15.87
CA ALA A 175 -11.18 -32.47 14.83
C ALA A 175 -12.37 -31.65 15.38
N GLU A 176 -13.21 -32.22 16.24
CA GLU A 176 -14.30 -31.49 16.90
C GLU A 176 -13.78 -30.36 17.80
N GLN A 177 -12.69 -30.59 18.55
CA GLN A 177 -12.05 -29.55 19.35
C GLN A 177 -11.44 -28.42 18.49
N ASP A 178 -10.80 -28.79 17.38
CA ASP A 178 -10.23 -27.82 16.43
C ASP A 178 -11.34 -26.97 15.80
N VAL A 179 -12.47 -27.58 15.42
CA VAL A 179 -13.66 -26.87 14.92
C VAL A 179 -14.19 -25.87 15.95
N ALA A 180 -14.33 -26.26 17.22
CA ALA A 180 -14.79 -25.35 18.27
C ALA A 180 -13.84 -24.16 18.47
N THR A 181 -12.52 -24.40 18.38
CA THR A 181 -11.51 -23.35 18.48
C THR A 181 -11.59 -22.39 17.29
N LEU A 182 -11.72 -22.91 16.08
CA LEU A 182 -11.89 -22.11 14.86
C LEU A 182 -13.18 -21.30 14.88
N GLN A 183 -14.28 -21.83 15.40
CA GLN A 183 -15.51 -21.08 15.56
C GLN A 183 -15.35 -19.88 16.52
N ALA A 184 -14.62 -20.06 17.61
CA ALA A 184 -14.33 -18.97 18.55
C ALA A 184 -13.43 -17.89 17.92
N THR A 185 -12.44 -18.28 17.10
CA THR A 185 -11.59 -17.31 16.38
C THR A 185 -12.39 -16.55 15.32
N VAL A 186 -13.26 -17.22 14.56
CA VAL A 186 -14.15 -16.60 13.58
C VAL A 186 -15.06 -15.57 14.25
N ALA A 187 -15.76 -15.92 15.34
CA ALA A 187 -16.64 -15.00 16.05
C ALA A 187 -15.89 -13.73 16.56
N ARG A 188 -14.65 -13.89 17.01
CA ARG A 188 -13.79 -12.77 17.41
C ARG A 188 -13.41 -11.88 16.22
N LEU A 189 -13.07 -12.48 15.09
CA LEU A 189 -12.72 -11.76 13.86
C LEU A 189 -13.92 -11.01 13.29
N GLU A 190 -15.10 -11.62 13.26
CA GLU A 190 -16.36 -10.98 12.86
C GLU A 190 -16.65 -9.74 13.71
N SER A 191 -16.46 -9.85 15.03
CA SER A 191 -16.60 -8.73 15.95
C SER A 191 -15.59 -7.60 15.67
N GLN A 192 -14.36 -7.93 15.27
CA GLN A 192 -13.36 -6.94 14.86
C GLN A 192 -13.77 -6.24 13.56
N VAL A 193 -14.23 -6.99 12.56
CA VAL A 193 -14.69 -6.45 11.28
C VAL A 193 -15.82 -5.45 11.49
N VAL A 194 -16.79 -5.75 12.35
CA VAL A 194 -17.88 -4.81 12.67
C VAL A 194 -17.34 -3.51 13.29
N ARG A 195 -16.40 -3.59 14.24
CA ARG A 195 -15.80 -2.40 14.86
C ARG A 195 -15.00 -1.57 13.86
N TYR A 196 -14.18 -2.20 13.02
CA TYR A 196 -13.38 -1.48 12.03
C TYR A 196 -14.23 -0.84 10.94
N LYS A 197 -15.32 -1.50 10.50
CA LYS A 197 -16.29 -0.89 9.59
C LYS A 197 -16.92 0.36 10.19
N ALA A 198 -17.41 0.28 11.43
CA ALA A 198 -18.00 1.43 12.11
C ALA A 198 -16.99 2.59 12.30
N ALA A 199 -15.73 2.26 12.63
CA ALA A 199 -14.67 3.26 12.75
C ALA A 199 -14.33 3.92 11.39
N SER A 200 -14.29 3.14 10.30
CA SER A 200 -14.08 3.64 8.94
C SER A 200 -15.19 4.59 8.52
N GLU A 201 -16.46 4.18 8.69
CA GLU A 201 -17.62 5.02 8.36
C GLU A 201 -17.66 6.31 9.18
N ALA A 202 -17.27 6.26 10.45
CA ALA A 202 -17.16 7.45 11.30
C ALA A 202 -16.05 8.39 10.81
N SER A 203 -14.91 7.85 10.40
CA SER A 203 -13.79 8.61 9.84
C SER A 203 -14.16 9.28 8.52
N GLU A 204 -14.83 8.56 7.62
CA GLU A 204 -15.29 9.12 6.34
C GLU A 204 -16.26 10.29 6.54
N LYS A 205 -17.24 10.14 7.44
CA LYS A 205 -18.16 11.23 7.80
C LYS A 205 -17.42 12.45 8.36
N LEU A 206 -16.41 12.24 9.19
CA LEU A 206 -15.58 13.34 9.73
C LEU A 206 -14.75 14.01 8.64
N GLU A 207 -14.22 13.25 7.67
CA GLU A 207 -13.49 13.82 6.55
C GLU A 207 -14.39 14.70 5.66
N GLU A 208 -15.63 14.26 5.41
CA GLU A 208 -16.62 15.02 4.65
C GLU A 208 -16.98 16.35 5.33
N THR A 209 -17.19 16.35 6.65
CA THR A 209 -17.47 17.58 7.41
C THR A 209 -16.28 18.53 7.37
N LEU A 210 -15.06 18.03 7.56
CA LEU A 210 -13.83 18.85 7.45
C LEU A 210 -13.64 19.42 6.05
N LYS A 211 -13.95 18.66 4.99
CA LYS A 211 -13.93 19.18 3.60
C LYS A 211 -14.96 20.31 3.41
N ALA A 212 -16.16 20.17 3.97
CA ALA A 212 -17.18 21.20 3.90
C ALA A 212 -16.78 22.47 4.67
N GLU A 213 -16.23 22.32 5.88
CA GLU A 213 -15.71 23.42 6.70
C GLU A 213 -14.54 24.14 6.02
N LYS A 214 -13.59 23.40 5.45
CA LYS A 214 -12.48 23.97 4.68
C LYS A 214 -13.00 24.84 3.53
N ARG A 215 -13.99 24.37 2.76
CA ARG A 215 -14.61 25.14 1.67
C ARG A 215 -15.36 26.37 2.18
N LYS A 216 -15.97 26.29 3.37
CA LYS A 216 -16.64 27.44 4.02
C LYS A 216 -15.61 28.49 4.43
N LEU A 217 -14.59 28.10 5.19
CA LEU A 217 -13.51 28.99 5.64
C LEU A 217 -12.74 29.61 4.48
N GLN A 218 -12.51 28.88 3.38
CA GLN A 218 -11.89 29.45 2.18
C GLN A 218 -12.74 30.54 1.53
N ARG A 219 -14.08 30.41 1.55
CA ARG A 219 -14.98 31.45 1.04
C ARG A 219 -14.95 32.66 1.96
N GLU A 220 -15.10 32.45 3.27
CA GLU A 220 -15.04 33.52 4.27
C GLU A 220 -13.70 34.28 4.24
N ALA A 221 -12.58 33.60 4.03
CA ALA A 221 -11.27 34.22 3.89
C ALA A 221 -11.19 35.11 2.63
N ARG A 222 -11.73 34.66 1.49
CA ARG A 222 -11.79 35.47 0.26
C ARG A 222 -12.67 36.70 0.46
N ASP A 223 -13.83 36.54 1.08
CA ASP A 223 -14.75 37.65 1.35
C ASP A 223 -14.11 38.68 2.31
N ALA A 224 -13.37 38.21 3.32
CA ALA A 224 -12.63 39.09 4.23
C ALA A 224 -11.51 39.86 3.52
N ILE A 225 -10.75 39.22 2.61
CA ILE A 225 -9.72 39.87 1.79
C ILE A 225 -10.35 40.95 0.92
N ASN A 226 -11.42 40.63 0.18
CA ASN A 226 -12.12 41.59 -0.66
C ASN A 226 -12.60 42.80 0.14
N ARG A 227 -13.15 42.58 1.34
CA ARG A 227 -13.58 43.66 2.24
C ARG A 227 -12.42 44.51 2.76
N ALA A 228 -11.26 43.90 3.00
CA ALA A 228 -10.06 44.63 3.39
C ALA A 228 -9.59 45.54 2.24
N GLU A 229 -9.54 45.05 1.01
CA GLU A 229 -9.18 45.81 -0.19
C GLU A 229 -10.15 47.00 -0.42
N GLU A 230 -11.46 46.80 -0.25
CA GLU A 230 -12.46 47.87 -0.32
C GLU A 230 -12.23 48.95 0.75
N LEU A 231 -11.90 48.56 1.97
CA LEU A 231 -11.62 49.50 3.06
C LEU A 231 -10.30 50.24 2.83
N GLU A 232 -9.26 49.58 2.33
CA GLU A 232 -7.98 50.19 1.99
C GLU A 232 -8.12 51.24 0.90
N THR A 233 -8.88 50.94 -0.16
CA THR A 233 -9.16 51.90 -1.24
C THR A 233 -9.97 53.11 -0.73
N SER A 234 -11.01 52.88 0.06
CA SER A 234 -11.78 53.95 0.71
C SER A 234 -10.91 54.83 1.62
N ASN A 235 -10.04 54.21 2.42
CA ASN A 235 -9.12 54.91 3.31
C ASN A 235 -8.14 55.78 2.51
N LEU A 236 -7.57 55.24 1.42
CA LEU A 236 -6.71 56.00 0.51
C LEU A 236 -7.42 57.23 -0.07
N HIS A 237 -8.69 57.11 -0.45
CA HIS A 237 -9.49 58.25 -0.92
C HIS A 237 -9.70 59.32 0.16
N LEU A 238 -9.99 58.89 1.40
CA LEU A 238 -10.15 59.79 2.54
C LEU A 238 -8.85 60.52 2.88
N LEU A 239 -7.71 59.81 2.90
CA LEU A 239 -6.39 60.40 3.11
C LEU A 239 -6.10 61.49 2.07
N LYS A 240 -6.32 61.20 0.78
CA LYS A 240 -6.15 62.19 -0.29
C LYS A 240 -7.04 63.43 -0.10
N ARG A 241 -8.28 63.25 0.35
CA ARG A 241 -9.20 64.38 0.62
C ARG A 241 -8.73 65.20 1.81
N LEU A 242 -8.25 64.54 2.86
CA LEU A 242 -7.72 65.16 4.06
C LEU A 242 -6.45 65.98 3.76
N ASP A 243 -5.56 65.47 2.92
CA ASP A 243 -4.36 66.21 2.48
C ASP A 243 -4.72 67.46 1.67
N LYS A 244 -5.73 67.39 0.79
CA LYS A 244 -6.25 68.57 0.09
C LYS A 244 -6.76 69.64 1.06
N LEU A 245 -7.52 69.24 2.09
CA LEU A 245 -8.03 70.15 3.12
C LEU A 245 -6.91 70.76 3.96
N LYS A 246 -5.90 69.96 4.34
CA LYS A 246 -4.70 70.45 5.04
C LYS A 246 -3.97 71.51 4.22
N ASN A 247 -3.77 71.25 2.93
CA ASN A 247 -3.12 72.20 2.02
C ASN A 247 -3.93 73.49 1.89
N ALA A 248 -5.26 73.40 1.68
CA ALA A 248 -6.13 74.56 1.61
C ALA A 248 -6.08 75.41 2.89
N LYS A 249 -6.13 74.77 4.07
CA LYS A 249 -5.96 75.44 5.36
C LYS A 249 -4.60 76.13 5.46
N SER A 250 -3.52 75.45 5.06
CA SER A 250 -2.18 76.04 5.11
C SER A 250 -2.03 77.23 4.17
N THR A 251 -2.66 77.22 3.00
CA THR A 251 -2.66 78.36 2.08
C THR A 251 -3.39 79.55 2.71
N LEU A 252 -4.58 79.32 3.24
CA LEU A 252 -5.39 80.37 3.87
C LEU A 252 -4.70 80.99 5.09
N LEU A 253 -3.97 80.20 5.87
CA LEU A 253 -3.13 80.69 6.97
C LEU A 253 -1.92 81.52 6.54
N LYS A 254 -1.44 81.36 5.30
CA LYS A 254 -0.35 82.20 4.74
C LYS A 254 -0.87 83.52 4.17
N GLU A 255 -2.17 83.59 3.87
CA GLU A 255 -2.84 84.77 3.33
C GLU A 255 -3.40 85.71 4.44
N LEU A 256 -3.40 85.25 5.69
CA LEU A 256 -3.71 86.01 6.91
C LEU A 256 -2.44 86.65 7.49
#